data_AF-A0A6H0TFT4-F1
#
_entry.id   AF-A0A6H0TFT4-F1
#
_cell.length_a   1.000
_cell.length_b   1.000
_cell.length_c   1.000
_cell.angle_alpha   90.00
_cell.angle_beta   90.00
_cell.angle_gamma   90.00
#
_symmetry.space_group_name_H-M   'P 1'
#
loop_
_entity.id
_entity.type
_entity.pdbx_description
1 polymer ?
#
loop_
_entity_poly.entity_id
_entity_poly.type
_entity_poly.pdbx_seq_one_letter_code
_entity_poly.pdbx_strand_id
1 'polypeptide(L)'
;MYNCMNQETLITIIPTSRHGKAYDIAKVEATFQLNEPITETDSLLVPPQMELIPQDIFEILKLSHVNLAPMTESYINEALSDFATESSDPNRDKETKEDAMLGLVRKYLTKVIPEQIGSDYFYRVSYEYAVYPNENGSYFLYATVPFKGFNMPTTSQIRFISILPTGSTVVNTTGVDINQQSLQSDQDDVANGKPVVSYFWQNDPDFMVEYRY
;
A
#
# COMPACT_ATOMS: atom_id res chain seq x y z
N MET A 1 -14.79 -1.71 11.97
CA MET A 1 -14.14 -1.24 10.74
C MET A 1 -14.76 0.09 10.36
N TYR A 2 -13.94 1.07 9.99
CA TYR A 2 -14.39 2.42 9.63
C TYR A 2 -14.88 2.47 8.19
N ASN A 3 -15.91 3.26 7.87
CA ASN A 3 -16.27 3.48 6.47
C ASN A 3 -15.48 4.67 5.93
N CYS A 4 -14.63 4.41 4.94
CA CYS A 4 -13.87 5.42 4.23
C CYS A 4 -14.74 6.00 3.11
N MET A 5 -15.19 7.25 3.30
CA MET A 5 -16.04 7.97 2.36
C MET A 5 -15.25 8.47 1.15
N ASN A 6 -14.01 8.91 1.38
CA ASN A 6 -13.11 9.38 0.33
C ASN A 6 -11.66 9.04 0.70
N GLN A 7 -10.83 8.60 -0.25
CA GLN A 7 -9.39 8.50 -0.05
C GLN A 7 -8.62 8.90 -1.31
N GLU A 8 -7.71 9.86 -1.16
CA GLU A 8 -6.71 10.19 -2.17
C GLU A 8 -5.34 9.71 -1.67
N THR A 9 -4.58 9.04 -2.53
CA THR A 9 -3.23 8.56 -2.24
C THR A 9 -2.31 8.97 -3.37
N LEU A 10 -1.33 9.81 -3.05
CA LEU A 10 -0.26 10.23 -3.92
C LEU A 10 1.03 9.51 -3.51
N ILE A 11 1.68 8.85 -4.47
CA ILE A 11 3.00 8.27 -4.28
C ILE A 11 3.99 8.95 -5.22
N THR A 12 5.06 9.52 -4.67
CA THR A 12 6.17 10.07 -5.45
C THR A 12 7.40 9.21 -5.27
N ILE A 13 7.97 8.72 -6.37
CA ILE A 13 9.21 7.95 -6.35
C ILE A 13 10.41 8.89 -6.42
N ILE A 14 11.33 8.73 -5.47
CA ILE A 14 12.63 9.38 -5.40
C ILE A 14 13.68 8.37 -5.90
N PRO A 15 14.41 8.66 -6.99
CA PRO A 15 15.26 7.69 -7.69
C PRO A 15 16.61 7.47 -7.00
N THR A 16 16.61 7.10 -5.71
CA THR A 16 17.84 6.91 -4.94
C THR A 16 18.75 5.81 -5.50
N SER A 17 18.21 4.86 -6.26
CA SER A 17 18.98 3.82 -6.95
C SER A 17 19.95 4.38 -7.99
N ARG A 18 19.53 5.42 -8.71
CA ARG A 18 20.39 6.18 -9.65
C ARG A 18 21.50 6.96 -8.96
N HIS A 19 21.45 7.06 -7.64
CA HIS A 19 22.42 7.75 -6.80
C HIS A 19 23.19 6.77 -5.89
N GLY A 20 23.25 5.49 -6.25
CA GLY A 20 24.11 4.49 -5.60
C GLY A 20 23.48 3.76 -4.42
N LYS A 21 22.17 3.91 -4.18
CA LYS A 21 21.42 3.05 -3.25
C LYS A 21 20.94 1.78 -3.98
N ALA A 22 20.57 0.75 -3.23
CA ALA A 22 20.02 -0.50 -3.80
C ALA A 22 18.51 -0.43 -4.12
N TYR A 23 17.88 0.71 -3.82
CA TYR A 23 16.44 0.91 -3.87
C TYR A 23 16.10 2.35 -4.22
N ASP A 24 14.85 2.59 -4.60
CA ASP A 24 14.20 3.89 -4.66
C ASP A 24 13.33 4.13 -3.43
N ILE A 25 13.00 5.39 -3.12
CA ILE A 25 12.10 5.73 -2.01
C ILE A 25 10.73 6.07 -2.58
N ALA A 26 9.69 5.37 -2.13
CA ALA A 26 8.30 5.76 -2.33
C ALA A 26 7.87 6.66 -1.18
N LYS A 27 7.66 7.94 -1.47
CA LYS A 27 7.04 8.89 -0.53
C LYS A 27 5.53 8.88 -0.75
N VAL A 28 4.79 8.50 0.29
CA VAL A 28 3.33 8.45 0.26
C VAL A 28 2.75 9.63 1.02
N GLU A 29 1.77 10.27 0.41
CA GLU A 29 0.91 11.28 1.00
C GLU A 29 -0.53 10.86 0.74
N ALA A 30 -1.29 10.59 1.80
CA ALA A 30 -2.67 10.17 1.69
C ALA A 30 -3.58 11.06 2.55
N THR A 31 -4.73 11.38 1.99
CA THR A 31 -5.82 12.04 2.70
C THR A 31 -7.07 11.21 2.61
N PHE A 32 -7.79 11.05 3.71
CA PHE A 32 -9.00 10.24 3.73
C PHE A 32 -10.04 10.82 4.68
N GLN A 33 -11.31 10.54 4.38
CA GLN A 33 -12.46 10.93 5.18
C GLN A 33 -13.15 9.68 5.71
N LEU A 34 -13.35 9.62 7.02
CA LEU A 34 -14.10 8.56 7.67
C LEU A 34 -15.53 9.01 8.02
N ASN A 35 -16.45 8.06 8.17
CA ASN A 35 -17.80 8.34 8.66
C ASN A 35 -17.86 8.62 10.17
N GLU A 36 -16.81 8.23 10.90
CA GLU A 36 -16.67 8.37 12.35
C GLU A 36 -15.20 8.63 12.71
N PRO A 37 -14.90 9.19 13.90
CA PRO A 37 -13.52 9.50 14.27
C PRO A 37 -12.71 8.22 14.47
N ILE A 38 -11.45 8.22 14.02
CA ILE A 38 -10.53 7.14 14.36
C ILE A 38 -10.28 7.16 15.87
N THR A 39 -10.45 6.02 16.53
CA THR A 39 -10.25 5.95 17.98
C THR A 39 -8.77 5.96 18.31
N GLU A 40 -8.39 6.56 19.45
CA GLU A 40 -6.99 6.57 19.91
C GLU A 40 -6.40 5.15 20.06
N THR A 41 -7.27 4.16 20.25
CA THR A 41 -6.93 2.74 20.41
C THR A 41 -6.73 1.99 19.10
N ASP A 42 -7.19 2.50 17.96
CA ASP A 42 -7.05 1.83 16.67
C ASP A 42 -6.13 2.64 15.75
N SER A 43 -4.83 2.35 15.85
CA SER A 43 -3.82 3.10 15.13
C SER A 43 -3.63 2.58 13.72
N LEU A 44 -3.21 3.46 12.83
CA LEU A 44 -2.81 3.09 11.48
C LEU A 44 -1.37 2.61 11.53
N LEU A 45 -1.13 1.40 11.03
CA LEU A 45 0.20 0.83 10.85
C LEU A 45 0.58 1.02 9.39
N VAL A 46 1.72 1.66 9.14
CA VAL A 46 2.24 1.91 7.79
C VAL A 46 3.54 1.13 7.56
N PRO A 47 3.90 0.88 6.29
CA PRO A 47 5.22 0.36 5.95
C PRO A 47 6.34 1.15 6.64
N PRO A 48 7.34 0.49 7.22
CA PRO A 48 8.45 1.19 7.88
C PRO A 48 9.39 1.84 6.87
N GLN A 49 10.20 2.76 7.39
CA GLN A 49 11.49 3.03 6.79
C GLN A 49 12.35 1.76 6.88
N MET A 50 12.78 1.26 5.72
CA MET A 50 13.28 -0.11 5.55
C MET A 50 14.61 -0.40 6.27
N GLU A 51 15.31 0.60 6.81
CA GLU A 51 16.48 0.40 7.68
C GLU A 51 16.17 -0.45 8.92
N LEU A 52 14.89 -0.71 9.21
CA LEU A 52 14.40 -1.48 10.35
C LEU A 52 14.19 -2.98 10.09
N ILE A 53 14.28 -3.47 8.83
CA ILE A 53 14.02 -4.87 8.49
C ILE A 53 15.34 -5.67 8.31
N PRO A 54 15.55 -6.78 9.04
CA PRO A 54 16.69 -7.67 8.83
C PRO A 54 16.77 -8.22 7.40
N GLN A 55 17.98 -8.41 6.85
CA GLN A 55 18.18 -8.78 5.44
C GLN A 55 17.51 -10.11 5.05
N ASP A 56 17.58 -11.13 5.90
CA ASP A 56 16.97 -12.43 5.68
C ASP A 56 15.44 -12.33 5.57
N ILE A 57 14.83 -11.53 6.44
CA ILE A 57 13.39 -11.23 6.39
C ILE A 57 13.05 -10.41 5.15
N PHE A 58 13.89 -9.43 4.83
CA PHE A 58 13.71 -8.59 3.65
C PHE A 58 13.67 -9.42 2.36
N GLU A 59 14.56 -10.40 2.19
CA GLU A 59 14.54 -11.30 1.02
C GLU A 59 13.24 -12.13 0.96
N ILE A 60 12.74 -12.61 2.11
CA ILE A 60 11.46 -13.35 2.16
C ILE A 60 10.30 -12.46 1.69
N LEU A 61 10.22 -11.22 2.19
CA LEU A 61 9.19 -10.26 1.82
C LEU A 61 9.27 -9.90 0.32
N LYS A 62 10.50 -9.72 -0.19
CA LYS A 62 10.77 -9.44 -1.60
C LYS A 62 10.33 -10.58 -2.51
N LEU A 63 10.70 -11.82 -2.18
CA LEU A 63 10.33 -13.01 -2.97
C LEU A 63 8.83 -13.31 -2.93
N SER A 64 8.17 -12.94 -1.84
CA SER A 64 6.75 -13.21 -1.62
C SER A 64 5.85 -12.11 -2.19
N HIS A 65 6.40 -11.07 -2.83
CA HIS A 65 5.67 -9.92 -3.38
C HIS A 65 4.67 -9.33 -2.40
N VAL A 66 5.03 -9.28 -1.11
CA VAL A 66 4.11 -8.88 -0.05
C VAL A 66 3.77 -7.40 -0.22
N ASN A 67 2.48 -7.12 -0.36
CA ASN A 67 2.00 -5.74 -0.38
C ASN A 67 2.06 -5.14 1.03
N LEU A 68 3.10 -4.34 1.26
CA LEU A 68 3.22 -3.48 2.43
C LEU A 68 2.30 -2.27 2.21
N ALA A 69 1.02 -2.43 2.52
CA ALA A 69 0.02 -1.36 2.52
C ALA A 69 -0.32 -0.93 3.95
N PRO A 70 -0.83 0.30 4.16
CA PRO A 70 -1.32 0.70 5.47
C PRO A 70 -2.51 -0.15 5.91
N MET A 71 -2.55 -0.49 7.20
CA MET A 71 -3.60 -1.30 7.81
C MET A 71 -3.91 -0.80 9.22
N THR A 72 -5.16 -0.92 9.67
CA THR A 72 -5.49 -0.66 11.08
C THR A 72 -4.99 -1.80 11.99
N GLU A 73 -4.67 -1.49 13.24
CA GLU A 73 -4.34 -2.52 14.24
C GLU A 73 -5.50 -3.51 14.43
N SER A 74 -6.75 -3.02 14.39
CA SER A 74 -7.95 -3.85 14.47
C SER A 74 -8.01 -4.90 13.35
N TYR A 75 -7.74 -4.50 12.10
CA TYR A 75 -7.73 -5.41 10.95
C TYR A 75 -6.71 -6.52 11.12
N ILE A 76 -5.49 -6.19 11.53
CA ILE A 76 -4.44 -7.20 11.72
C ILE A 76 -4.80 -8.17 12.84
N ASN A 77 -5.36 -7.67 13.94
CA ASN A 77 -5.76 -8.54 15.06
C ASN A 77 -6.93 -9.47 14.68
N GLU A 78 -7.88 -8.98 13.89
CA GLU A 78 -9.00 -9.78 13.38
C GLU A 78 -8.52 -10.86 12.41
N ALA A 79 -7.68 -10.49 11.44
CA ALA A 79 -7.10 -11.41 10.48
C ALA A 79 -6.33 -12.54 11.18
N LEU A 80 -5.48 -12.22 12.15
CA LEU A 80 -4.65 -13.21 12.85
C LEU A 80 -5.39 -13.99 13.96
N SER A 81 -6.69 -13.75 14.16
CA SER A 81 -7.41 -14.26 15.33
C SER A 81 -7.63 -15.78 15.32
N ASP A 82 -7.73 -16.40 14.14
CA ASP A 82 -7.96 -17.83 13.99
C ASP A 82 -6.73 -18.61 13.48
N PHE A 83 -5.58 -17.97 13.25
CA PHE A 83 -4.33 -18.58 12.75
C PHE A 83 -3.96 -19.92 13.43
N ALA A 84 -4.08 -20.01 14.75
CA ALA A 84 -3.77 -21.25 15.49
C ALA A 84 -4.69 -22.42 15.08
N THR A 85 -5.95 -22.12 14.75
CA THR A 85 -6.91 -23.09 14.24
C THR A 85 -6.65 -23.40 12.77
N GLU A 86 -6.39 -22.38 11.94
CA GLU A 86 -6.09 -22.55 10.52
C GLU A 86 -4.86 -23.43 10.26
N SER A 87 -3.79 -23.17 11.01
CA SER A 87 -2.50 -23.87 10.85
C SER A 87 -2.56 -25.38 11.12
N SER A 88 -3.64 -25.86 11.74
CA SER A 88 -3.90 -27.27 11.97
C SER A 88 -4.82 -27.91 10.92
N ASP A 89 -5.44 -27.12 10.04
CA ASP A 89 -6.32 -27.59 8.97
C ASP A 89 -5.57 -27.63 7.62
N PRO A 90 -5.28 -28.81 7.06
CA PRO A 90 -4.57 -28.93 5.79
C PRO A 90 -5.32 -28.32 4.59
N ASN A 91 -6.61 -27.99 4.73
CA ASN A 91 -7.39 -27.35 3.67
C ASN A 91 -7.26 -25.82 3.67
N ARG A 92 -6.65 -25.22 4.70
CA ARG A 92 -6.47 -23.75 4.85
C ARG A 92 -5.01 -23.32 4.67
N ASP A 93 -4.25 -24.06 3.85
CA ASP A 93 -2.81 -23.81 3.62
C ASP A 93 -2.53 -22.40 3.07
N LYS A 94 -3.44 -21.86 2.23
CA LYS A 94 -3.28 -20.53 1.66
C LYS A 94 -3.46 -19.44 2.72
N GLU A 95 -4.59 -19.49 3.44
CA GLU A 95 -4.94 -18.56 4.50
C GLU A 95 -3.87 -18.55 5.59
N THR A 96 -3.44 -19.75 6.02
CA THR A 96 -2.36 -19.91 7.01
C THR A 96 -1.06 -19.22 6.56
N LYS A 97 -0.69 -19.30 5.28
CA LYS A 97 0.52 -18.65 4.75
C LYS A 97 0.38 -17.13 4.72
N GLU A 98 -0.79 -16.63 4.34
CA GLU A 98 -1.09 -15.19 4.31
C GLU A 98 -1.05 -14.61 5.74
N ASP A 99 -1.65 -15.30 6.71
CA ASP A 99 -1.64 -14.93 8.12
C ASP A 99 -0.23 -14.98 8.73
N ALA A 100 0.53 -16.04 8.46
CA ALA A 100 1.92 -16.14 8.92
C ALA A 100 2.75 -14.96 8.39
N MET A 101 2.54 -14.59 7.13
CA MET A 101 3.21 -13.44 6.51
C MET A 101 2.75 -12.11 7.13
N LEU A 102 1.44 -11.94 7.36
CA LEU A 102 0.89 -10.74 8.00
C LEU A 102 1.44 -10.58 9.43
N GLY A 103 1.54 -11.67 10.19
CA GLY A 103 2.15 -11.68 11.52
C GLY A 103 3.63 -11.27 11.49
N LEU A 104 4.38 -11.72 10.48
CA LEU A 104 5.78 -11.31 10.27
C LEU A 104 5.88 -9.82 9.92
N VAL A 105 5.07 -9.36 8.96
CA VAL A 105 5.02 -7.96 8.51
C VAL A 105 4.66 -7.02 9.66
N ARG A 106 3.68 -7.39 10.49
CA ARG A 106 3.23 -6.61 11.66
C ARG A 106 4.38 -6.16 12.54
N LYS A 107 5.39 -7.02 12.74
CA LYS A 107 6.56 -6.71 13.58
C LYS A 107 7.36 -5.52 13.07
N TYR A 108 7.30 -5.25 11.77
CA TYR A 108 8.08 -4.21 11.12
C TYR A 108 7.25 -2.99 10.75
N LEU A 109 5.92 -3.04 10.78
CA LEU A 109 5.11 -1.86 10.52
C LEU A 109 5.34 -0.77 11.57
N THR A 110 5.31 0.48 11.12
CA THR A 110 5.43 1.65 11.99
C THR A 110 4.05 2.17 12.33
N LYS A 111 3.78 2.35 13.62
CA LYS A 111 2.56 2.99 14.10
C LYS A 111 2.60 4.49 13.79
N VAL A 112 1.58 4.98 13.10
CA VAL A 112 1.37 6.40 12.84
C VAL A 112 -0.02 6.81 13.30
N ILE A 113 -0.11 8.03 13.79
CA ILE A 113 -1.38 8.66 14.16
C ILE A 113 -1.75 9.58 13.01
N PRO A 114 -2.84 9.31 12.26
CA PRO A 114 -3.30 10.22 11.23
C PRO A 114 -3.60 11.60 11.82
N GLU A 115 -3.10 12.64 11.16
CA GLU A 115 -3.36 14.02 11.56
C GLU A 115 -4.75 14.44 11.09
N GLN A 116 -5.63 14.83 12.00
CA GLN A 116 -6.92 15.39 11.61
C GLN A 116 -6.71 16.76 10.96
N ILE A 117 -7.22 16.94 9.75
CA ILE A 117 -7.13 18.18 8.98
C ILE A 117 -8.54 18.69 8.67
N GLY A 118 -8.91 19.85 9.19
CA GLY A 118 -10.26 20.42 8.97
C GLY A 118 -11.37 19.73 9.78
N SER A 119 -12.60 19.74 9.23
CA SER A 119 -13.81 19.18 9.85
C SER A 119 -14.10 17.76 9.35
N ASP A 120 -15.11 17.10 9.93
CA ASP A 120 -15.75 15.91 9.37
C ASP A 120 -14.85 14.67 9.23
N TYR A 121 -14.00 14.44 10.24
CA TYR A 121 -13.14 13.24 10.33
C TYR A 121 -12.27 13.05 9.09
N PHE A 122 -11.73 14.16 8.59
CA PHE A 122 -10.78 14.18 7.50
C PHE A 122 -9.36 14.13 8.06
N TYR A 123 -8.55 13.23 7.54
CA TYR A 123 -7.22 12.94 8.06
C TYR A 123 -6.18 12.99 6.95
N ARG A 124 -4.94 13.23 7.36
CA ARG A 124 -3.74 13.14 6.54
C ARG A 124 -2.76 12.17 7.18
N VAL A 125 -2.12 11.36 6.35
CA VAL A 125 -0.95 10.57 6.74
C VAL A 125 0.13 10.68 5.68
N SER A 126 1.39 10.71 6.10
CA SER A 126 2.53 10.61 5.21
C SER A 126 3.56 9.64 5.77
N TYR A 127 4.15 8.85 4.90
CA TYR A 127 5.17 7.86 5.24
C TYR A 127 6.04 7.56 4.03
N GLU A 128 7.17 6.91 4.26
CA GLU A 128 8.13 6.56 3.23
C GLU A 128 8.52 5.09 3.38
N TYR A 129 8.70 4.40 2.26
CA TYR A 129 9.24 3.05 2.23
C TYR A 129 10.13 2.84 1.00
N ALA A 130 11.01 1.84 1.05
CA ALA A 130 11.90 1.55 -0.06
C ALA A 130 11.27 0.58 -1.07
N VAL A 131 11.49 0.85 -2.35
CA VAL A 131 11.07 0.04 -3.49
C VAL A 131 12.31 -0.53 -4.15
N TYR A 132 12.40 -1.84 -4.22
CA TYR A 132 13.58 -2.53 -4.74
C TYR A 132 13.34 -3.06 -6.14
N PRO A 133 14.38 -3.07 -6.99
CA PRO A 133 14.29 -3.74 -8.26
C PRO A 133 14.25 -5.26 -8.05
N ASN A 134 13.49 -5.94 -8.89
CA ASN A 134 13.62 -7.38 -9.09
C ASN A 134 14.92 -7.70 -9.85
N GLU A 135 15.16 -8.99 -10.11
CA GLU A 135 16.35 -9.47 -10.83
C GLU A 135 16.45 -8.91 -12.27
N ASN A 136 15.32 -8.52 -12.86
CA ASN A 136 15.25 -7.93 -14.21
C ASN A 136 15.43 -6.41 -14.23
N GLY A 137 15.63 -5.78 -13.07
CA GLY A 137 15.76 -4.33 -12.92
C GLY A 137 14.43 -3.56 -12.95
N SER A 138 13.30 -4.25 -12.88
CA SER A 138 11.97 -3.62 -12.73
C SER A 138 11.65 -3.35 -11.27
N TYR A 139 11.03 -2.22 -11.01
CA TYR A 139 10.52 -1.82 -9.70
C TYR A 139 9.01 -1.99 -9.66
N PHE A 140 8.48 -2.50 -8.55
CA PHE A 140 7.04 -2.71 -8.35
C PHE A 140 6.55 -1.82 -7.21
N LEU A 141 5.65 -0.92 -7.56
CA LEU A 141 4.90 -0.11 -6.60
C LEU A 141 3.56 -0.77 -6.35
N TYR A 142 3.25 -1.07 -5.09
CA TYR A 142 1.95 -1.58 -4.68
C TYR A 142 1.22 -0.53 -3.83
N ALA A 143 -0.10 -0.43 -4.02
CA ALA A 143 -0.95 0.40 -3.19
C ALA A 143 -2.33 -0.27 -3.04
N THR A 144 -2.85 -0.27 -1.81
CA THR A 144 -4.23 -0.68 -1.52
C THR A 144 -4.99 0.55 -1.07
N VAL A 145 -6.11 0.82 -1.74
CA VAL A 145 -6.97 1.97 -1.45
C VAL A 145 -8.43 1.47 -1.42
N PRO A 146 -9.21 1.75 -0.37
CA PRO A 146 -8.81 2.39 0.87
C PRO A 146 -7.80 1.51 1.65
N PHE A 147 -7.22 2.06 2.71
CA PHE A 147 -6.33 1.28 3.58
C PHE A 147 -7.05 0.07 4.18
N LYS A 148 -6.32 -1.03 4.43
CA LYS A 148 -6.94 -2.24 4.98
C LYS A 148 -7.48 -1.97 6.39
N GLY A 149 -8.67 -2.48 6.67
CA GLY A 149 -9.42 -2.16 7.90
C GLY A 149 -10.39 -0.98 7.76
N PHE A 150 -10.34 -0.28 6.63
CA PHE A 150 -11.43 0.56 6.16
C PHE A 150 -12.33 -0.23 5.21
N ASN A 151 -13.63 0.02 5.32
CA ASN A 151 -14.63 -0.41 4.35
C ASN A 151 -14.88 0.71 3.35
N MET A 152 -15.21 0.36 2.11
CA MET A 152 -15.62 1.32 1.10
C MET A 152 -17.11 1.19 0.77
N PRO A 153 -17.99 2.06 1.32
CA PRO A 153 -19.35 2.17 0.85
C PRO A 153 -19.42 2.46 -0.66
N THR A 154 -20.48 2.01 -1.33
CA THR A 154 -20.66 2.20 -2.79
C THR A 154 -20.63 3.67 -3.25
N THR A 155 -20.92 4.62 -2.36
CA THR A 155 -20.89 6.07 -2.66
C THR A 155 -19.49 6.67 -2.59
N SER A 156 -18.49 5.90 -2.18
CA SER A 156 -17.17 6.41 -1.86
C SER A 156 -16.35 6.65 -3.11
N GLN A 157 -15.42 7.60 -3.04
CA GLN A 157 -14.54 7.91 -4.15
C GLN A 157 -13.09 7.73 -3.74
N ILE A 158 -12.33 7.08 -4.60
CA ILE A 158 -10.90 6.94 -4.38
C ILE A 158 -10.11 7.43 -5.57
N ARG A 159 -8.93 7.96 -5.25
CA ARG A 159 -7.95 8.37 -6.24
C ARG A 159 -6.59 7.87 -5.83
N PHE A 160 -5.95 7.16 -6.75
CA PHE A 160 -4.56 6.77 -6.63
C PHE A 160 -3.76 7.47 -7.72
N ILE A 161 -2.67 8.12 -7.35
CA ILE A 161 -1.74 8.78 -8.26
C ILE A 161 -0.33 8.31 -7.90
N SER A 162 0.42 7.88 -8.90
CA SER A 162 1.85 7.64 -8.76
C SER A 162 2.62 8.53 -9.73
N ILE A 163 3.65 9.20 -9.21
CA ILE A 163 4.59 10.03 -9.97
C ILE A 163 5.92 9.30 -9.99
N LEU A 164 6.31 8.84 -11.17
CA LEU A 164 7.51 8.04 -11.37
C LEU A 164 8.75 8.91 -11.62
N PRO A 165 9.95 8.33 -11.56
CA PRO A 165 11.19 9.05 -11.81
C PRO A 165 11.30 9.64 -13.21
N THR A 166 12.09 10.71 -13.35
CA THR A 166 12.40 11.24 -14.68
C THR A 166 13.23 10.23 -15.47
N GLY A 167 12.80 9.94 -16.70
CA GLY A 167 13.49 8.99 -17.58
C GLY A 167 13.24 7.52 -17.22
N SER A 168 12.31 7.21 -16.32
CA SER A 168 11.77 5.85 -16.22
C SER A 168 10.67 5.62 -17.26
N THR A 169 10.42 4.37 -17.60
CA THR A 169 9.29 3.92 -18.43
C THR A 169 8.34 3.07 -17.60
N VAL A 170 7.03 3.30 -17.76
CA VAL A 170 5.98 2.41 -17.23
C VAL A 170 6.00 1.12 -18.04
N VAL A 171 6.28 0.00 -17.38
CA VAL A 171 6.32 -1.33 -18.00
C VAL A 171 4.93 -1.95 -18.00
N ASN A 172 4.24 -1.89 -16.86
CA ASN A 172 2.92 -2.46 -16.68
C ASN A 172 2.16 -1.72 -15.58
N THR A 173 0.83 -1.71 -15.68
CA THR A 173 -0.07 -1.13 -14.68
C THR A 173 -1.24 -2.09 -14.48
N THR A 174 -1.51 -2.47 -13.24
CA THR A 174 -2.64 -3.33 -12.89
C THR A 174 -3.45 -2.64 -11.80
N GLY A 175 -4.73 -2.44 -12.05
CA GLY A 175 -5.71 -2.16 -11.01
C GLY A 175 -6.72 -3.30 -11.03
N VAL A 176 -7.11 -3.83 -9.89
CA VAL A 176 -8.16 -4.85 -9.77
C VAL A 176 -9.14 -4.46 -8.68
N ASP A 177 -10.44 -4.59 -8.92
CA ASP A 177 -11.46 -4.41 -7.89
C ASP A 177 -11.64 -5.67 -7.02
N ILE A 178 -12.56 -5.59 -6.05
CA ILE A 178 -12.96 -6.70 -5.18
C ILE A 178 -13.45 -7.96 -5.92
N ASN A 179 -13.87 -7.83 -7.17
CA ASN A 179 -14.34 -8.92 -8.02
C ASN A 179 -13.25 -9.42 -9.00
N GLN A 180 -12.00 -8.97 -8.83
CA GLN A 180 -10.86 -9.25 -9.71
C GLN A 180 -11.04 -8.71 -11.14
N GLN A 181 -11.87 -7.69 -11.31
CA GLN A 181 -12.04 -7.03 -12.60
C GLN A 181 -10.95 -5.98 -12.80
N SER A 182 -10.32 -6.00 -13.97
CA SER A 182 -9.27 -5.06 -14.32
C SER A 182 -9.79 -3.63 -14.47
N LEU A 183 -9.06 -2.70 -13.88
CA LEU A 183 -9.32 -1.27 -13.91
C LEU A 183 -8.44 -0.60 -14.96
N GLN A 184 -9.02 0.33 -15.71
CA GLN A 184 -8.26 1.13 -16.67
C GLN A 184 -7.53 2.25 -15.94
N SER A 185 -6.22 2.35 -16.15
CA SER A 185 -5.41 3.48 -15.70
C SER A 185 -5.44 4.61 -16.72
N ASP A 186 -5.37 5.84 -16.24
CA ASP A 186 -4.92 6.97 -17.04
C ASP A 186 -3.40 7.12 -16.88
N GLN A 187 -2.69 7.29 -18.00
CA GLN A 187 -1.25 7.52 -18.04
C GLN A 187 -0.97 8.84 -18.75
N ASP A 188 -0.15 9.69 -18.14
CA ASP A 188 0.26 10.99 -18.69
C ASP A 188 1.73 11.24 -18.36
N ASP A 189 2.37 12.16 -19.08
CA ASP A 189 3.72 12.64 -18.78
C ASP A 189 3.66 14.10 -18.34
N VAL A 190 4.11 14.42 -17.12
CA VAL A 190 4.25 15.83 -16.74
C VAL A 190 5.43 16.47 -17.46
N ALA A 191 5.39 17.79 -17.66
CA ALA A 191 6.31 18.58 -18.49
C ALA A 191 7.84 18.36 -18.25
N ASN A 192 8.22 17.73 -17.13
CA ASN A 192 9.60 17.37 -16.79
C ASN A 192 9.96 15.90 -17.13
N GLY A 193 9.19 15.21 -17.98
CA GLY A 193 9.45 13.83 -18.41
C GLY A 193 9.34 12.81 -17.28
N LYS A 194 8.45 13.05 -16.31
CA LYS A 194 8.08 12.09 -15.26
C LYS A 194 6.77 11.43 -15.68
N PRO A 195 6.74 10.09 -15.82
CA PRO A 195 5.49 9.40 -16.05
C PRO A 195 4.60 9.51 -14.82
N VAL A 196 3.30 9.69 -15.07
CA VAL A 196 2.24 9.72 -14.07
C VAL A 196 1.24 8.63 -14.41
N VAL A 197 0.94 7.79 -13.43
CA VAL A 197 -0.13 6.80 -13.53
C VAL A 197 -1.19 7.15 -12.50
N SER A 198 -2.43 7.30 -12.95
CA SER A 198 -3.56 7.61 -12.07
C SER A 198 -4.73 6.66 -12.28
N TYR A 199 -5.43 6.39 -11.19
CA TYR A 199 -6.67 5.65 -11.17
C TYR A 199 -7.72 6.46 -10.40
N PHE A 200 -8.93 6.49 -10.95
CA PHE A 200 -10.12 7.00 -10.28
C PHE A 200 -11.16 5.88 -10.25
N TRP A 201 -11.62 5.49 -9.06
CA TRP A 201 -12.42 4.28 -8.92
C TRP A 201 -13.43 4.32 -7.77
N GLN A 202 -14.32 3.32 -7.76
CA GLN A 202 -15.32 3.04 -6.74
C GLN A 202 -15.27 1.53 -6.40
N ASN A 203 -15.15 1.18 -5.11
CA ASN A 203 -15.03 -0.17 -4.49
C ASN A 203 -13.60 -0.76 -4.47
N ASP A 204 -13.12 -1.11 -3.25
CA ASP A 204 -11.75 -1.44 -2.83
C ASP A 204 -10.81 -2.06 -3.91
N PRO A 205 -10.01 -1.26 -4.63
CA PRO A 205 -9.00 -1.79 -5.53
C PRO A 205 -7.63 -1.98 -4.90
N ASP A 206 -6.92 -2.95 -5.47
CA ASP A 206 -5.47 -3.06 -5.39
C ASP A 206 -4.84 -2.53 -6.67
N PHE A 207 -3.78 -1.75 -6.51
CA PHE A 207 -3.00 -1.18 -7.60
C PHE A 207 -1.56 -1.69 -7.57
N MET A 208 -1.02 -1.95 -8.76
CA MET A 208 0.38 -2.23 -9.01
C MET A 208 0.86 -1.41 -10.21
N VAL A 209 1.99 -0.71 -10.03
CA VAL A 209 2.69 -0.02 -11.12
C VAL A 209 4.09 -0.58 -11.21
N GLU A 210 4.44 -1.13 -12.37
CA GLU A 210 5.79 -1.59 -12.70
C GLU A 210 6.51 -0.53 -13.53
N TYR A 211 7.72 -0.15 -13.11
CA TYR A 211 8.55 0.79 -13.86
C TYR A 211 10.01 0.35 -13.94
N ARG A 212 10.71 0.89 -14.94
CA ARG A 212 12.13 0.63 -15.18
C ARG A 212 12.84 1.88 -15.68
N TYR A 213 14.14 2.00 -15.42
CA TYR A 213 15.03 3.03 -15.98
C TYR A 213 15.61 2.65 -17.34
#